data_AF-A0A8C8VGF2-F1
#
_entry.id   AF-A0A8C8VGF2-F1
#
_cell.length_a   1.000
_cell.length_b   1.000
_cell.length_c   1.000
_cell.angle_alpha   90.00
_cell.angle_beta   90.00
_cell.angle_gamma   90.00
#
_symmetry.space_group_name_H-M   'P 1'
#
loop_
_entity.id
_entity.type
_entity.pdbx_description
1 polymer ?
#
loop_
_entity_poly.entity_id
_entity_poly.type
_entity_poly.pdbx_seq_one_letter_code
_entity_poly.pdbx_strand_id
1 'polypeptide(L)'
;MWTFLGIASFVYVYKKCGDLLSYANKEMLLTSLTFFSLGLLLTYRCRAGWLPQQRKKPRFGRLCGALSALPLVGSFWARSAPAGAQRAEQPKGRQDKVVNSNTTVTETATNTKLAPQYDPEVIIVGSGVLGSALAAVLSRDGRKVTVVERDLKEPDRIVGELLQPGGYNALKDLGLEGE
;
A
#
# COMPACT_ATOMS: atom_id res chain seq x y z
N MET A 1 27.91 19.24 7.62
CA MET A 1 27.93 18.30 8.77
C MET A 1 26.57 18.08 9.44
N TRP A 2 25.50 18.81 9.05
CA TRP A 2 24.17 18.68 9.71
C TRP A 2 23.28 17.59 9.10
N THR A 3 23.56 17.14 7.88
CA THR A 3 22.82 16.05 7.21
C THR A 3 23.05 14.68 7.88
N PHE A 4 24.25 14.44 8.39
CA PHE A 4 24.58 13.20 9.12
C PHE A 4 23.84 13.08 10.46
N LEU A 5 23.66 14.20 11.17
CA LEU A 5 22.94 14.22 12.44
C LEU A 5 21.45 13.90 12.23
N GLY A 6 20.85 14.44 11.17
CA GLY A 6 19.46 14.15 10.81
C GLY A 6 19.23 12.67 10.47
N ILE A 7 20.12 12.06 9.71
CA ILE A 7 20.02 10.63 9.34
C ILE A 7 20.20 9.74 10.59
N ALA A 8 21.17 10.06 11.46
CA ALA A 8 21.38 9.32 12.71
C ALA A 8 20.17 9.42 13.67
N SER A 9 19.61 10.61 13.84
CA SER A 9 18.39 10.82 14.63
C SER A 9 17.19 10.09 14.04
N PHE A 10 17.03 10.11 12.71
CA PHE A 10 15.94 9.42 12.02
C PHE A 10 16.02 7.91 12.17
N VAL A 11 17.22 7.32 12.01
CA VAL A 11 17.45 5.88 12.18
C VAL A 11 17.23 5.45 13.63
N TYR A 12 17.63 6.26 14.61
CA TYR A 12 17.36 5.99 16.02
C TYR A 12 15.87 5.98 16.34
N VAL A 13 15.12 6.98 15.85
CA VAL A 13 13.66 7.07 16.04
C VAL A 13 12.96 5.90 15.35
N TYR A 14 13.34 5.55 14.12
CA TYR A 14 12.77 4.42 13.40
C TYR A 14 13.01 3.09 14.14
N LYS A 15 14.24 2.86 14.62
CA LYS A 15 14.58 1.67 15.41
C LYS A 15 13.78 1.59 16.71
N LYS A 16 13.65 2.72 17.43
CA LYS A 16 12.87 2.81 18.68
C LYS A 16 11.37 2.59 18.42
N CYS A 17 10.85 3.08 17.30
CA CYS A 17 9.46 2.87 16.88
C CYS A 17 9.19 1.41 16.50
N GLY A 18 10.13 0.69 15.88
CA GLY A 18 9.98 -0.72 15.56
C GLY A 18 9.79 -1.60 16.80
N ASP A 19 10.60 -1.36 17.84
CA ASP A 19 10.48 -2.07 19.12
C ASP A 19 9.16 -1.72 19.83
N LEU A 20 8.75 -0.44 19.80
CA LEU A 20 7.47 0.01 20.34
C LEU A 20 6.26 -0.58 19.60
N LEU A 21 6.32 -0.70 18.27
CA LEU A 21 5.24 -1.24 17.45
C LEU A 21 5.11 -2.76 17.65
N SER A 22 6.24 -3.46 17.75
CA SER A 22 6.29 -4.90 18.05
C SER A 22 5.79 -5.21 19.47
N TYR A 23 6.11 -4.35 20.44
CA TYR A 23 5.60 -4.44 21.82
C TYR A 23 4.11 -4.10 21.89
N ALA A 24 3.67 -3.02 21.24
CA ALA A 24 2.28 -2.59 21.18
C ALA A 24 1.38 -3.67 20.56
N ASN A 25 1.81 -4.36 19.50
CA ASN A 25 1.02 -5.42 18.89
C ASN A 25 0.75 -6.59 19.86
N LYS A 26 1.72 -6.96 20.71
CA LYS A 26 1.57 -8.07 21.67
C LYS A 26 0.63 -7.70 22.81
N GLU A 27 0.77 -6.50 23.37
CA GLU A 27 -0.10 -6.00 24.45
C GLU A 27 -1.55 -5.76 23.94
N MET A 28 -1.71 -5.25 22.71
CA MET A 28 -3.01 -5.08 22.07
C MET A 28 -3.69 -6.42 21.74
N LEU A 29 -2.91 -7.44 21.35
CA LEU A 29 -3.42 -8.79 21.14
C LEU A 29 -3.88 -9.42 22.46
N LEU A 30 -3.09 -9.27 23.53
CA LEU A 30 -3.39 -9.83 24.84
C LEU A 30 -4.64 -9.19 25.45
N THR A 31 -4.76 -7.86 25.34
CA THR A 31 -5.95 -7.13 25.78
C THR A 31 -7.19 -7.50 24.96
N SER A 32 -7.08 -7.64 23.64
CA SER A 32 -8.18 -8.12 22.81
C SER A 32 -8.68 -9.51 23.24
N LEU A 33 -7.76 -10.44 23.53
CA LEU A 33 -8.08 -11.79 23.98
C LEU A 33 -8.74 -11.82 25.36
N THR A 34 -8.32 -10.96 26.29
CA THR A 34 -8.93 -10.86 27.62
C THR A 34 -10.33 -10.25 27.55
N PHE A 35 -10.55 -9.20 26.75
CA PHE A 35 -11.89 -8.65 26.54
C PHE A 35 -12.84 -9.63 25.86
N PHE A 36 -12.35 -10.39 24.87
CA PHE A 36 -13.15 -11.38 24.16
C PHE A 36 -13.56 -12.55 25.07
N SER A 37 -12.63 -13.06 25.88
CA SER A 37 -12.92 -14.13 26.85
C SER A 37 -13.86 -13.66 27.97
N LEU A 38 -13.71 -12.43 28.47
CA LEU A 38 -14.63 -11.84 29.44
C LEU A 38 -16.03 -11.64 28.84
N GLY A 39 -16.12 -11.19 27.58
CA GLY A 39 -17.38 -11.05 26.85
C GLY A 39 -18.10 -12.38 26.64
N LEU A 40 -17.36 -13.44 26.28
CA LEU A 40 -17.88 -14.81 26.18
C LEU A 40 -18.38 -15.32 27.53
N LEU A 41 -17.61 -15.11 28.61
CA LEU A 41 -18.00 -15.52 29.96
C LEU A 41 -19.26 -14.79 30.44
N LEU A 42 -19.35 -13.48 30.19
CA LEU A 42 -20.52 -12.69 30.54
C LEU A 42 -21.74 -13.12 29.73
N THR A 43 -21.57 -13.39 28.43
CA THR A 43 -22.63 -13.91 27.56
C THR A 43 -23.09 -15.29 28.01
N TYR A 44 -22.16 -16.17 28.39
CA TYR A 44 -22.47 -17.49 28.93
C TYR A 44 -23.25 -17.39 30.25
N ARG A 45 -22.85 -16.49 31.16
CA ARG A 45 -23.57 -16.26 32.43
C ARG A 45 -24.95 -15.62 32.24
N CYS A 46 -25.09 -14.69 31.29
CA CYS A 46 -26.38 -14.09 30.93
C CYS A 46 -27.32 -15.12 30.28
N ARG A 47 -26.79 -16.02 29.44
CA ARG A 47 -27.58 -17.06 28.77
C ARG A 47 -27.91 -18.24 29.68
N ALA A 48 -27.04 -18.57 30.64
CA ALA A 48 -27.24 -19.60 31.65
C ALA A 48 -28.18 -19.18 32.81
N GLY A 49 -28.92 -18.07 32.66
CA GLY A 49 -30.08 -17.76 33.50
C GLY A 49 -29.77 -17.32 34.93
N TRP A 50 -28.57 -16.80 35.20
CA TRP A 50 -28.15 -16.43 36.56
C TRP A 50 -28.37 -14.95 36.94
N LEU A 51 -29.15 -14.20 36.16
CA LEU A 51 -29.72 -12.92 36.60
C LEU A 51 -31.24 -13.07 36.78
N PRO A 52 -31.80 -12.73 37.95
CA PRO A 52 -33.24 -12.75 38.15
C PRO A 52 -33.91 -11.78 37.18
N GLN A 53 -34.88 -12.34 36.46
CA GLN A 53 -35.77 -11.71 35.51
C GLN A 53 -36.45 -10.45 36.09
N GLN A 54 -35.86 -9.28 35.90
CA GLN A 54 -36.59 -8.01 35.96
C GLN A 54 -37.03 -7.66 34.54
N ARG A 55 -38.19 -8.20 34.16
CA ARG A 55 -39.01 -7.73 33.04
C ARG A 55 -39.27 -6.22 33.21
N LYS A 56 -38.52 -5.36 32.53
CA LYS A 56 -39.00 -4.04 32.13
C LYS A 56 -38.56 -3.72 30.69
N LYS A 57 -39.56 -3.27 29.91
CA LYS A 57 -39.59 -2.99 28.46
C LYS A 57 -38.34 -2.28 27.91
N PRO A 58 -37.98 -2.51 26.62
CA PRO A 58 -36.81 -1.90 26.02
C PRO A 58 -37.07 -0.40 25.78
N ARG A 59 -36.45 0.47 26.58
CA ARG A 59 -36.31 1.90 26.28
C ARG A 59 -34.94 2.23 25.65
N PHE A 60 -34.23 1.23 25.14
CA PHE A 60 -32.93 1.43 24.50
C PHE A 60 -32.97 1.35 22.96
N GLY A 61 -34.17 1.38 22.36
CA GLY A 61 -34.36 1.52 20.91
C GLY A 61 -34.12 2.95 20.38
N ARG A 62 -33.77 3.93 21.23
CA ARG A 62 -33.51 5.32 20.82
C ARG A 62 -32.03 5.70 20.71
N LEU A 63 -31.10 4.89 21.25
CA LEU A 63 -29.66 5.14 21.08
C LEU A 63 -29.07 4.41 19.86
N CYS A 64 -29.71 3.35 19.37
CA CYS A 64 -29.34 2.72 18.09
C CYS A 64 -29.77 3.52 16.84
N GLY A 65 -30.62 4.54 16.97
CA GLY A 65 -30.99 5.43 15.87
C GLY A 65 -29.98 6.55 15.59
N ALA A 66 -29.00 6.76 16.48
CA ALA A 66 -27.96 7.78 16.29
C ALA A 66 -26.70 7.24 15.59
N LEU A 67 -26.50 5.92 15.55
CA LEU A 67 -25.34 5.29 14.90
C LEU A 67 -25.59 4.87 13.44
N SER A 68 -26.84 4.91 12.96
CA SER A 68 -27.18 4.73 11.54
C SER A 68 -27.18 6.04 10.74
N ALA A 69 -26.85 7.17 11.37
CA ALA A 69 -26.77 8.49 10.74
C ALA A 69 -25.32 8.92 10.40
N LEU A 70 -24.34 8.02 10.50
CA LEU A 70 -22.97 8.25 10.05
C LEU A 70 -22.83 7.80 8.58
N PRO A 71 -22.50 8.70 7.64
CA PRO A 71 -22.59 8.44 6.20
C PRO A 71 -21.39 7.67 5.62
N LEU A 72 -20.76 6.75 6.36
CA LEU A 72 -19.46 6.19 5.95
C LEU A 72 -19.26 4.67 6.09
N VAL A 73 -20.31 3.87 6.31
CA VAL A 73 -20.20 2.40 6.23
C VAL A 73 -21.39 1.81 5.48
N GLY A 74 -21.45 2.06 4.16
CA GLY A 74 -22.51 1.54 3.29
C GLY A 74 -22.02 0.93 1.98
N SER A 75 -20.71 0.75 1.80
CA SER A 75 -20.12 0.53 0.47
C SER A 75 -19.57 -0.87 0.21
N PHE A 76 -19.75 -1.83 1.13
CA PHE A 76 -19.01 -3.10 1.03
C PHE A 76 -19.82 -4.39 1.09
N TRP A 77 -21.16 -4.33 1.01
CA TRP A 77 -21.95 -5.56 0.96
C TRP A 77 -23.19 -5.43 0.05
N ALA A 78 -22.95 -5.28 -1.26
CA ALA A 78 -23.97 -5.50 -2.26
C ALA A 78 -23.86 -6.94 -2.80
N ARG A 79 -25.02 -7.59 -2.81
CA ARG A 79 -25.29 -9.03 -2.90
C ARG A 79 -25.51 -9.46 -4.35
N SER A 80 -25.19 -10.71 -4.66
CA SER A 80 -25.42 -11.38 -5.94
C SER A 80 -26.90 -11.36 -6.40
N ALA A 81 -27.12 -11.00 -7.68
CA ALA A 81 -28.14 -11.30 -8.72
C ALA A 81 -29.51 -11.99 -8.38
N PRO A 82 -30.53 -12.06 -9.29
CA PRO A 82 -30.74 -11.43 -10.62
C PRO A 82 -32.16 -10.82 -10.86
N ALA A 83 -32.37 -10.34 -12.11
CA ALA A 83 -33.63 -10.21 -12.87
C ALA A 83 -34.42 -8.88 -12.81
N GLY A 84 -34.74 -8.36 -14.00
CA GLY A 84 -35.90 -7.49 -14.21
C GLY A 84 -35.63 -6.18 -14.95
N ALA A 85 -35.96 -6.16 -16.24
CA ALA A 85 -36.09 -5.03 -17.15
C ALA A 85 -36.59 -3.70 -16.54
N GLN A 86 -36.00 -2.57 -16.95
CA GLN A 86 -36.60 -1.67 -17.97
C GLN A 86 -35.71 -0.43 -18.21
N ARG A 87 -35.87 0.08 -19.43
CA ARG A 87 -35.17 1.13 -20.17
C ARG A 87 -35.74 2.51 -19.78
N ALA A 88 -34.91 3.56 -19.67
CA ALA A 88 -35.15 4.91 -20.22
C ALA A 88 -34.25 6.01 -19.59
N GLU A 89 -33.63 6.77 -20.49
CA GLU A 89 -33.39 8.24 -20.46
C GLU A 89 -32.23 8.83 -19.60
N GLN A 90 -31.28 9.43 -20.35
CA GLN A 90 -30.30 10.48 -19.99
C GLN A 90 -31.02 11.85 -19.81
N PRO A 91 -30.42 12.97 -19.29
CA PRO A 91 -29.07 13.46 -19.64
C PRO A 91 -28.27 14.36 -18.62
N LYS A 92 -26.98 14.54 -18.98
CA LYS A 92 -26.09 15.74 -18.91
C LYS A 92 -25.45 16.29 -17.61
N GLY A 93 -24.11 16.45 -17.73
CA GLY A 93 -23.25 17.42 -17.03
C GLY A 93 -22.11 16.72 -16.30
N ARG A 94 -20.80 16.97 -16.50
CA ARG A 94 -20.04 18.05 -17.15
C ARG A 94 -18.61 17.50 -17.25
N GLN A 95 -18.04 17.35 -18.46
CA GLN A 95 -16.65 16.94 -18.68
C GLN A 95 -15.88 18.16 -19.18
N ASP A 96 -14.83 18.53 -18.45
CA ASP A 96 -13.87 19.56 -18.85
C ASP A 96 -12.54 18.91 -19.25
N LYS A 97 -12.23 19.07 -20.54
CA LYS A 97 -10.93 19.29 -21.19
C LYS A 97 -9.68 18.56 -20.68
N VAL A 98 -9.13 17.70 -21.55
CA VAL A 98 -7.75 17.85 -22.04
C VAL A 98 -7.72 17.58 -23.55
N VAL A 99 -6.98 18.44 -24.25
CA VAL A 99 -7.01 18.72 -25.69
C VAL A 99 -6.28 17.65 -26.51
N ASN A 100 -6.95 17.13 -27.53
CA ASN A 100 -6.39 16.37 -28.63
C ASN A 100 -6.20 17.31 -29.82
N SER A 101 -4.98 17.47 -30.30
CA SER A 101 -4.67 18.24 -31.52
C SER A 101 -4.16 17.31 -32.60
N ASN A 102 -5.09 16.81 -33.42
CA ASN A 102 -4.76 16.26 -34.73
C ASN A 102 -4.70 17.43 -35.72
N THR A 103 -3.56 17.60 -36.39
CA THR A 103 -3.48 18.41 -37.61
C THR A 103 -2.78 17.58 -38.67
N THR A 104 -3.59 17.10 -39.60
CA THR A 104 -3.22 16.66 -40.94
C THR A 104 -2.56 17.81 -41.70
N VAL A 105 -1.39 17.62 -42.33
CA VAL A 105 -1.17 17.62 -43.80
C VAL A 105 0.27 17.13 -44.08
N THR A 106 0.37 16.30 -45.13
CA THR A 106 1.50 16.06 -46.06
C THR A 106 2.12 14.67 -45.96
N GLU A 107 1.68 13.83 -46.88
CA GLU A 107 2.34 12.60 -47.29
C GLU A 107 3.75 12.90 -47.81
N THR A 108 4.76 12.31 -47.18
CA THR A 108 6.01 11.97 -47.86
C THR A 108 6.42 10.62 -47.31
N ALA A 109 6.25 9.59 -48.14
CA ALA A 109 6.55 8.21 -47.81
C ALA A 109 8.07 8.04 -47.63
N THR A 110 8.57 8.18 -46.40
CA THR A 110 9.82 7.56 -45.99
C THR A 110 9.47 6.30 -45.22
N ASN A 111 9.81 5.16 -45.82
CA ASN A 111 9.70 3.83 -45.22
C ASN A 111 10.66 3.72 -44.03
N THR A 112 10.32 4.41 -42.94
CA THR A 112 11.08 4.39 -41.70
C THR A 112 10.59 3.18 -40.95
N LYS A 113 11.33 2.06 -41.08
CA LYS A 113 11.20 0.87 -40.24
C LYS A 113 11.08 1.35 -38.79
N LEU A 114 9.85 1.34 -38.25
CA LEU A 114 9.54 1.79 -36.89
C LEU A 114 10.52 1.08 -35.97
N ALA A 115 11.42 1.84 -35.35
CA ALA A 115 12.27 1.30 -34.31
C ALA A 115 11.35 0.62 -33.30
N PRO A 116 11.68 -0.60 -32.82
CA PRO A 116 10.84 -1.28 -31.86
C PRO A 116 10.64 -0.33 -30.68
N GLN A 117 9.38 0.08 -30.47
CA GLN A 117 9.02 1.02 -29.44
C GLN A 117 9.26 0.33 -28.10
N TYR A 118 10.41 0.62 -27.49
CA TYR A 118 10.80 0.03 -26.22
C TYR A 118 10.10 0.82 -25.12
N ASP A 119 8.83 0.53 -24.87
CA ASP A 119 8.07 1.16 -23.79
C ASP A 119 8.41 0.44 -22.46
N PRO A 120 9.19 1.02 -21.55
CA PRO A 120 9.41 0.45 -20.23
C PRO A 120 8.20 0.67 -19.32
N GLU A 121 7.98 -0.25 -18.39
CA GLU A 121 7.02 -0.07 -17.29
C GLU A 121 7.60 0.80 -16.18
N VAL A 122 8.93 0.70 -15.97
CA VAL A 122 9.65 1.42 -14.92
C VAL A 122 10.92 2.03 -15.50
N ILE A 123 11.12 3.33 -15.28
CA ILE A 123 12.37 4.02 -15.58
C ILE A 123 13.06 4.37 -14.26
N ILE A 124 14.28 3.89 -14.08
CA ILE A 124 15.12 4.19 -12.92
C ILE A 124 16.20 5.17 -13.37
N VAL A 125 16.21 6.36 -12.77
CA VAL A 125 17.25 7.37 -13.00
C VAL A 125 18.31 7.23 -11.91
N GLY A 126 19.50 6.79 -12.31
CA GLY A 126 20.62 6.49 -11.45
C GLY A 126 20.80 4.99 -11.21
N SER A 127 21.96 4.43 -11.57
CA SER A 127 22.40 3.04 -11.34
C SER A 127 23.43 2.94 -10.21
N GLY A 128 23.20 3.69 -9.13
CA GLY A 128 23.95 3.54 -7.87
C GLY A 128 23.53 2.31 -7.07
N VAL A 129 23.89 2.25 -5.78
CA VAL A 129 23.56 1.12 -4.88
C VAL A 129 22.07 0.77 -4.91
N LEU A 130 21.20 1.77 -4.73
CA LEU A 130 19.75 1.59 -4.74
C LEU A 130 19.23 1.25 -6.14
N GLY A 131 19.65 2.00 -7.16
CA GLY A 131 19.13 1.88 -8.52
C GLY A 131 19.40 0.52 -9.14
N SER A 132 20.63 0.02 -8.99
CA SER A 132 21.02 -1.30 -9.49
C SER A 132 20.32 -2.43 -8.75
N ALA A 133 20.25 -2.37 -7.41
CA ALA A 133 19.55 -3.38 -6.62
C ALA A 133 18.05 -3.42 -6.94
N LEU A 134 17.40 -2.25 -7.03
CA LEU A 134 15.98 -2.14 -7.38
C LEU A 134 15.71 -2.65 -8.80
N ALA A 135 16.56 -2.28 -9.76
CA ALA A 135 16.43 -2.74 -11.14
C ALA A 135 16.52 -4.27 -11.22
N ALA A 136 17.46 -4.88 -10.50
CA ALA A 136 17.64 -6.32 -10.48
C ALA A 136 16.41 -7.04 -9.93
N VAL A 137 15.87 -6.59 -8.78
CA VAL A 137 14.69 -7.21 -8.16
C VAL A 137 13.45 -7.04 -9.03
N LEU A 138 13.18 -5.83 -9.52
CA LEU A 138 12.01 -5.58 -10.38
C LEU A 138 12.08 -6.36 -11.70
N SER A 139 13.28 -6.51 -12.28
CA SER A 139 13.46 -7.29 -13.49
C SER A 139 13.24 -8.78 -13.25
N ARG A 140 13.68 -9.32 -12.10
CA ARG A 140 13.40 -10.70 -11.67
C ARG A 140 11.89 -10.94 -11.46
N ASP A 141 11.17 -9.93 -10.98
CA ASP A 141 9.71 -9.94 -10.85
C ASP A 141 8.97 -9.78 -12.21
N GLY A 142 9.71 -9.72 -13.33
CA GLY A 142 9.15 -9.69 -14.68
C GLY A 142 8.74 -8.29 -15.17
N ARG A 143 9.17 -7.23 -14.49
CA ARG A 143 8.92 -5.85 -14.95
C ARG A 143 9.88 -5.46 -16.06
N LYS A 144 9.39 -4.70 -17.04
CA LYS A 144 10.25 -4.11 -18.08
C LYS A 144 10.89 -2.82 -17.55
N VAL A 145 12.11 -2.95 -17.03
CA VAL A 145 12.85 -1.86 -16.40
C VAL A 145 13.85 -1.26 -17.38
N THR A 146 13.94 0.07 -17.43
CA THR A 146 15.03 0.80 -18.11
C THR A 146 15.77 1.64 -17.08
N VAL A 147 17.10 1.52 -17.05
CA VAL A 147 17.96 2.29 -16.14
C VAL A 147 18.74 3.31 -16.95
N VAL A 148 18.79 4.54 -16.45
CA VAL A 148 19.56 5.64 -17.05
C VAL A 148 20.56 6.13 -16.00
N GLU A 149 21.85 5.97 -16.28
CA GLU A 149 22.95 6.46 -15.44
C GLU A 149 23.84 7.40 -16.26
N ARG A 150 24.49 8.36 -15.60
CA ARG A 150 25.36 9.32 -16.28
C ARG A 150 26.61 8.68 -16.87
N ASP A 151 27.19 7.71 -16.17
CA ASP A 151 28.41 6.99 -16.54
C ASP A 151 28.36 5.57 -15.98
N LEU A 152 28.53 4.58 -16.87
CA LEU A 152 28.54 3.15 -16.52
C LEU A 152 29.94 2.63 -16.15
N LYS A 153 30.96 3.48 -16.17
CA LYS A 153 32.31 3.11 -15.70
C LYS A 153 32.32 2.93 -14.19
N GLU A 154 33.32 2.17 -13.73
CA GLU A 154 33.58 2.00 -12.31
C GLU A 154 33.79 3.37 -11.63
N PRO A 155 33.00 3.71 -10.60
CA PRO A 155 33.13 5.01 -9.94
C PRO A 155 34.34 5.06 -9.00
N ASP A 156 35.23 6.01 -9.21
CA ASP A 156 36.33 6.31 -8.27
C ASP A 156 35.83 7.13 -7.08
N ARG A 157 35.45 6.46 -5.99
CA ARG A 157 34.93 7.10 -4.76
C ARG A 157 35.13 6.21 -3.52
N ILE A 158 35.39 6.84 -2.39
CA ILE A 158 35.58 6.18 -1.08
C ILE A 158 34.27 5.94 -0.29
N VAL A 159 33.12 6.02 -0.94
CA VAL A 159 31.81 5.91 -0.29
C VAL A 159 31.18 4.55 -0.58
N GLY A 160 30.54 3.97 0.46
CA GLY A 160 29.83 2.71 0.34
C GLY A 160 30.71 1.46 0.42
N GLU A 161 31.96 1.59 0.92
CA GLU A 161 32.89 0.46 1.06
C GLU A 161 32.47 -0.53 2.17
N LEU A 162 31.88 -0.03 3.25
CA LEU A 162 31.49 -0.86 4.38
C LEU A 162 29.99 -1.19 4.34
N LEU A 163 29.68 -2.45 4.10
CA LEU A 163 28.31 -2.98 4.23
C LEU A 163 28.07 -3.50 5.65
N GLN A 164 27.09 -2.92 6.34
CA GLN A 164 26.74 -3.35 7.69
C GLN A 164 26.07 -4.74 7.69
N PRO A 165 26.16 -5.53 8.78
CA PRO A 165 25.57 -6.87 8.84
C PRO A 165 24.07 -6.92 8.50
N GLY A 166 23.31 -5.91 8.95
CA GLY A 166 21.88 -5.80 8.61
C GLY A 166 21.64 -5.52 7.12
N GLY A 167 22.50 -4.73 6.48
CA GLY A 167 22.44 -4.49 5.04
C GLY A 167 22.82 -5.73 4.23
N TYR A 168 23.80 -6.50 4.71
CA TYR A 168 24.17 -7.78 4.11
C TYR A 168 23.03 -8.81 4.21
N ASN A 169 22.37 -8.91 5.36
CA ASN A 169 21.18 -9.77 5.50
C ASN A 169 20.06 -9.34 4.55
N ALA A 170 19.82 -8.03 4.38
CA ALA A 170 18.85 -7.55 3.41
C ALA A 170 19.22 -7.90 1.96
N LEU A 171 20.52 -7.88 1.59
CA LEU A 171 20.95 -8.36 0.27
C LEU A 171 20.69 -9.86 0.09
N LYS A 172 20.92 -10.67 1.12
CA LYS A 172 20.59 -12.11 1.11
C LYS A 172 19.10 -12.36 0.90
N ASP A 173 18.26 -11.62 1.62
CA ASP A 173 16.81 -11.73 1.47
C ASP A 173 16.34 -11.38 0.04
N LEU A 174 17.10 -10.54 -0.66
CA LEU A 174 16.87 -10.17 -2.07
C LEU A 174 17.58 -11.09 -3.08
N GLY A 175 18.40 -12.05 -2.63
CA GLY A 175 19.23 -12.90 -3.51
C GLY A 175 20.27 -12.09 -4.30
N LEU A 176 20.87 -11.07 -3.68
CA LEU A 176 21.86 -10.16 -4.26
C LEU A 176 23.20 -10.20 -3.52
N GLU A 177 23.40 -11.20 -2.65
CA GLU A 177 24.71 -11.52 -2.11
C GLU A 177 25.64 -11.99 -3.24
N GLY A 178 26.93 -11.64 -3.15
CA GLY A 178 27.95 -12.18 -4.03
C GLY A 178 28.17 -13.67 -3.74
N GLU A 179 28.49 -14.44 -4.78
CA GLU A 179 28.99 -15.81 -4.63
C GLU A 179 30.37 -15.86 -3.94
#